data_AF-A0A392MTQ2-F1
#
_entry.id   AF-A0A392MTQ2-F1
#
_cell.length_a   1.000
_cell.length_b   1.000
_cell.length_c   1.000
_cell.angle_alpha   90.00
_cell.angle_beta   90.00
_cell.angle_gamma   90.00
#
_symmetry.space_group_name_H-M   'P 1'
#
loop_
_entity.id
_entity.type
_entity.pdbx_description
1 polymer ?
#
loop_
_entity_poly.entity_id
_entity_poly.type
_entity_poly.pdbx_seq_one_letter_code
_entity_poly.pdbx_strand_id
1 'polypeptide(L)' 'MKPNIVPNCIRTENYMITFEVEEEKFPLFGKKYQLKFANDVSAETHCLVHFPSLIRLAREAGLEYVEIQNLTEFYDDN' A
#
# COMPACT_ATOMS: atom_id res chain seq x y z
N MET A 1 -23.90 9.30 6.01
CA MET A 1 -22.48 8.97 5.82
C MET A 1 -21.83 10.14 5.10
N LYS A 2 -20.69 10.65 5.60
CA LYS A 2 -19.97 11.72 4.89
C LYS A 2 -19.40 11.12 3.58
N PRO A 3 -19.62 11.74 2.41
CA PRO A 3 -18.99 11.30 1.18
C PRO A 3 -17.47 11.50 1.37
N ASN A 4 -16.65 10.51 1.00
CA ASN A 4 -15.17 10.52 0.99
C ASN A 4 -14.42 9.87 2.17
N ILE A 5 -15.06 9.05 3.01
CA ILE A 5 -14.31 8.23 3.98
C ILE A 5 -13.81 6.96 3.27
N VAL A 6 -12.50 6.84 3.12
CA VAL A 6 -11.86 5.59 2.68
C VAL A 6 -12.12 4.55 3.78
N PRO A 7 -12.69 3.37 3.48
CA PRO A 7 -12.88 2.33 4.47
C PRO A 7 -11.54 1.99 5.14
N ASN A 8 -11.49 2.01 6.46
CA ASN A 8 -10.30 1.63 7.21
C ASN A 8 -9.97 0.13 7.10
N CYS A 9 -10.83 -0.67 6.47
CA CYS A 9 -10.66 -2.11 6.34
C CYS A 9 -11.06 -2.57 4.93
N ILE A 10 -10.13 -3.25 4.27
CA ILE A 10 -10.35 -3.97 3.02
C ILE A 10 -10.26 -5.45 3.36
N ARG A 11 -11.33 -6.20 3.10
CA ARG A 11 -11.42 -7.61 3.47
C ARG A 11 -11.78 -8.44 2.25
N THR A 12 -11.01 -9.49 2.03
CA THR A 12 -11.30 -10.56 1.06
C THR A 12 -11.32 -11.90 1.79
N GLU A 13 -11.53 -12.98 1.04
CA GLU A 13 -11.37 -14.35 1.54
C GLU A 13 -9.91 -14.70 1.86
N ASN A 14 -8.95 -14.14 1.11
CA ASN A 14 -7.54 -14.53 1.18
C ASN A 14 -6.70 -13.60 2.05
N TYR A 15 -7.12 -12.35 2.23
CA TYR A 15 -6.39 -11.38 3.03
C TYR A 15 -7.28 -10.24 3.57
N MET A 16 -6.76 -9.56 4.59
CA MET A 16 -7.35 -8.37 5.20
C MET A 16 -6.28 -7.28 5.35
N ILE A 17 -6.62 -6.06 4.93
CA ILE A 17 -5.82 -4.86 5.14
C ILE A 17 -6.58 -3.93 6.07
N THR A 18 -5.97 -3.53 7.17
CA THR A 18 -6.58 -2.63 8.16
C THR A 18 -5.68 -1.42 8.41
N PHE A 19 -6.21 -0.21 8.21
CA PHE A 19 -5.57 1.04 8.59
C PHE A 19 -5.90 1.39 10.04
N GLU A 20 -4.92 1.91 10.79
CA GLU A 20 -5.09 2.27 12.21
C GLU A 20 -6.12 3.39 12.42
N VAL A 21 -6.21 4.32 11.47
CA VAL A 21 -7.07 5.52 11.56
C VAL A 21 -7.70 5.78 10.20
N GLU A 22 -9.00 6.10 10.20
CA GLU A 22 -9.72 6.62 9.03
C GLU A 22 -9.18 8.01 8.66
N GLU A 23 -8.75 8.18 7.42
CA GLU A 23 -8.24 9.45 6.92
C GLU A 23 -8.90 9.81 5.60
N GLU A 24 -9.19 11.10 5.41
CA GLU A 24 -9.69 11.63 4.14
C GLU A 24 -8.59 11.64 3.06
N LYS A 25 -7.31 11.70 3.47
CA LYS A 25 -6.14 11.63 2.59
C LYS A 25 -4.93 11.09 3.36
N PHE A 26 -4.25 10.11 2.80
CA PHE A 26 -3.04 9.55 3.40
C PHE A 26 -1.85 10.52 3.37
N PRO A 27 -1.01 10.56 4.43
CA PRO A 27 0.24 11.32 4.42
C PRO A 27 1.25 10.66 3.48
N LEU A 28 2.26 11.44 3.05
CA LEU A 28 3.33 10.95 2.18
C LEU A 28 4.23 9.89 2.86
N PHE A 29 4.31 9.93 4.19
CA PHE A 29 5.17 9.07 5.00
C PHE A 29 4.48 8.68 6.30
N GLY A 30 4.90 7.55 6.87
CA GLY A 30 4.52 7.13 8.22
C GLY A 30 3.13 6.52 8.35
N LYS A 31 2.31 6.48 7.29
CA LYS A 31 1.04 5.76 7.33
C LYS A 31 1.30 4.26 7.41
N LYS A 32 0.79 3.63 8.47
CA LYS A 32 0.87 2.19 8.68
C LYS A 32 -0.45 1.51 8.39
N TYR A 33 -0.36 0.23 8.04
CA TYR A 33 -1.48 -0.69 7.94
C TYR A 33 -1.08 -2.08 8.43
N GLN A 34 -2.07 -2.85 8.87
CA GLN A 34 -1.92 -4.27 9.17
C GLN A 34 -2.35 -5.09 7.95
N LEU A 35 -1.52 -6.03 7.52
CA LEU A 35 -1.83 -7.03 6.50
C LEU A 35 -1.95 -8.39 7.19
N LYS A 36 -3.04 -9.11 6.96
CA LYS A 36 -3.23 -10.47 7.45
C LYS A 36 -3.70 -11.37 6.31
N PHE A 37 -2.93 -12.40 5.96
CA PHE A 37 -3.43 -13.45 5.07
C PHE A 37 -4.30 -14.44 5.84
N ALA A 38 -5.18 -15.14 5.12
CA ALA A 38 -6.17 -16.05 5.72
C ALA A 38 -5.53 -17.17 6.57
N ASN A 39 -4.35 -17.63 6.15
CA ASN A 39 -3.62 -18.73 6.79
C ASN A 39 -2.56 -18.26 7.78
N ASP A 40 -2.40 -16.95 7.96
CA ASP A 40 -1.38 -16.42 8.87
C ASP A 40 -1.87 -16.39 10.31
N VAL A 41 -0.95 -16.74 11.21
CA VAL A 41 -1.19 -16.73 12.66
C VAL A 41 -1.45 -15.31 13.17
N SER A 42 -0.74 -14.31 12.63
CA SER A 42 -0.80 -12.92 13.06
C SER A 42 -0.80 -11.96 11.88
N ALA A 43 -1.35 -10.77 12.09
CA ALA A 43 -1.20 -9.68 11.14
C ALA A 43 0.22 -9.10 11.20
N GLU A 44 0.71 -8.63 10.07
CA GLU A 44 1.98 -7.93 9.94
C GLU A 44 1.77 -6.42 9.76
N THR A 45 2.65 -5.62 10.35
CA THR A 45 2.61 -4.16 10.23
C THR A 45 3.47 -3.70 9.06
N HIS A 46 2.85 -2.99 8.12
CA HIS A 46 3.49 -2.46 6.91
C HIS A 46 3.33 -0.94 6.83
N CYS A 47 4.22 -0.29 6.07
CA CYS A 47 4.16 1.13 5.78
C CYS A 47 3.64 1.36 4.35
N LEU A 48 2.73 2.31 4.18
CA LEU A 48 2.27 2.73 2.86
C LEU A 48 3.41 3.43 2.11
N VAL A 49 3.64 3.02 0.87
CA VAL A 49 4.66 3.60 0.01
C VAL A 49 4.02 4.59 -0.95
N HIS A 50 4.42 5.86 -0.85
CA HIS A 50 4.06 6.88 -1.83
C HIS A 50 5.10 6.89 -2.97
N PHE A 51 4.82 6.20 -4.07
CA PHE A 51 5.75 6.03 -5.20
C PHE A 51 6.40 7.32 -5.70
N PRO A 52 5.68 8.45 -5.90
CA PRO A 52 6.33 9.69 -6.32
C PRO A 52 7.40 10.19 -5.33
N SER A 53 7.16 10.02 -4.02
CA SER A 53 8.16 10.35 -3.00
C SER A 53 9.37 9.42 -3.08
N LEU A 54 9.13 8.11 -3.23
CA LEU A 54 10.18 7.10 -3.38
C LEU A 54 11.08 7.39 -4.60
N ILE A 55 10.48 7.65 -5.76
CA ILE A 55 11.21 7.93 -7.01
C ILE A 55 12.05 9.21 -6.87
N ARG A 56 11.49 10.27 -6.28
CA ARG A 56 12.24 11.52 -6.03
C ARG A 56 13.47 11.25 -5.14
N LEU A 57 13.29 10.53 -4.04
CA LEU A 57 14.38 10.19 -3.12
C LEU A 57 15.42 9.28 -3.77
N ALA A 58 15.00 8.31 -4.58
CA ALA A 58 15.90 7.44 -5.33
C ALA A 58 16.76 8.24 -6.33
N ARG A 59 16.16 9.21 -7.03
CA ARG A 59 16.90 10.13 -7.92
C ARG A 59 17.91 10.99 -7.18
N GLU A 60 17.58 11.47 -5.99
CA GLU A 60 18.53 12.20 -5.13
C GLU A 60 19.73 11.33 -4.73
N ALA A 61 19.56 10.00 -4.68
CA ALA A 61 20.62 9.02 -4.45
C ALA A 61 21.32 8.53 -5.74
N GLY A 62 21.00 9.11 -6.90
CA GLY A 62 21.61 8.74 -8.19
C GLY A 62 21.00 7.52 -8.88
N LEU A 63 19.82 7.07 -8.45
CA LEU A 63 19.09 5.99 -9.09
C LEU A 63 18.12 6.53 -10.16
N GLU A 64 18.01 5.81 -11.27
CA GLU A 64 17.02 6.09 -12.31
C GLU A 64 15.81 5.17 -12.15
N TYR A 65 14.62 5.75 -12.32
CA TYR A 65 13.39 4.97 -12.38
C TYR A 65 13.27 4.35 -13.77
N VAL A 66 13.15 3.02 -13.82
CA VAL A 66 13.02 2.26 -15.07
C VAL A 66 11.56 1.89 -15.32
N GLU A 67 10.89 1.28 -14.35
CA GLU A 67 9.56 0.69 -14.55
C GLU A 67 8.76 0.58 -13.24
N ILE A 68 7.43 0.61 -13.39
CA ILE A 68 6.44 0.22 -12.40
C ILE A 68 5.34 -0.52 -13.16
N GLN A 69 4.97 -1.70 -12.69
CA GLN A 69 3.93 -2.52 -13.30
C GLN A 69 3.12 -3.19 -12.20
N ASN A 70 1.81 -3.38 -12.42
CA ASN A 70 1.01 -4.17 -11.50
C ASN A 70 1.39 -5.65 -11.61
N LEU A 71 1.32 -6.39 -10.50
CA LEU A 71 1.69 -7.81 -10.48
C LEU A 71 0.83 -8.65 -11.45
N THR A 72 -0.45 -8.32 -11.62
CA THR A 72 -1.34 -9.01 -12.55
C THR A 72 -0.96 -8.76 -13.99
N GLU A 73 -0.62 -7.52 -14.35
CA GLU A 73 -0.16 -7.17 -15.70
C GLU A 73 1.15 -7.89 -16.01
N PHE A 74 2.10 -7.89 -15.07
CA PHE A 74 3.37 -8.60 -15.22
C PHE A 74 3.17 -10.12 -15.40
N TYR A 75 2.20 -10.70 -14.69
CA TYR A 75 1.87 -12.11 -14.80
C TYR A 75 1.21 -12.45 -16.15
N ASP A 76 0.29 -11.61 -16.62
CA ASP A 76 -0.45 -11.85 -17.87
C ASP A 76 0.43 -11.67 -19.14
N ASP A 77 1.50 -10.89 -19.04
CA ASP A 77 2.47 -10.69 -20.12
C ASP A 77 3.44 -11.88 -20.33
N ASN A 78 3.45 -12.89 -19.45
CA ASN A 78 4.38 -14.04 -19.47
C ASN A 78 3.68 -15.41 -19.50
#